data_AF-A0A354X2A1-F1
#
_entry.id   AF-A0A354X2A1-F1
#
_cell.length_a   1.000
_cell.length_b   1.000
_cell.length_c   1.000
_cell.angle_alpha   90.00
_cell.angle_beta   90.00
_cell.angle_gamma   90.00
#
_symmetry.space_group_name_H-M   'P 1'
#
loop_
_entity.id
_entity.type
_entity.pdbx_description
1 polymer ?
#
loop_
_entity_poly.entity_id
_entity_poly.type
_entity_poly.pdbx_seq_one_letter_code
_entity_poly.pdbx_strand_id
1 'polypeptide(L)' 'ENMQKHGIDALVVIGGDGSLTGASIFGNEYDIPIVGLPGTIDNDLNGTDVTIGYDTALNTIMQSVD' A
#
# COMPACT_ATOMS: atom_id res chain seq x y z
N GLU A 1 5.63 -20.21 4.18
CA GLU A 1 6.49 -20.62 5.31
C GLU A 1 6.59 -19.59 6.44
N ASN A 2 7.05 -18.36 6.17
CA ASN A 2 7.27 -17.35 7.24
C ASN A 2 6.01 -17.02 8.06
N MET A 3 4.86 -16.81 7.42
CA MET A 3 3.61 -16.49 8.14
C MET A 3 3.19 -17.63 9.06
N GLN A 4 3.23 -18.87 8.57
CA GLN A 4 2.93 -20.07 9.37
C GLN A 4 3.87 -20.21 10.57
N LYS A 5 5.18 -20.01 10.36
CA LYS A 5 6.19 -20.09 11.43
C LYS A 5 5.92 -19.10 12.57
N HIS A 6 5.35 -17.94 12.26
CA HIS A 6 5.07 -16.88 13.23
C HIS A 6 3.59 -16.81 13.64
N GLY A 7 2.74 -17.73 13.17
CA GLY A 7 1.31 -17.73 13.46
C GLY A 7 0.59 -16.46 12.98
N ILE A 8 0.95 -15.96 11.79
CA ILE A 8 0.31 -14.78 11.19
C ILE A 8 -0.84 -15.23 10.29
N ASP A 9 -2.05 -14.83 10.65
CA ASP A 9 -3.28 -15.26 9.97
C ASP A 9 -3.73 -14.33 8.84
N ALA A 10 -3.25 -13.08 8.82
CA ALA A 10 -3.66 -12.06 7.85
C ALA A 10 -2.54 -11.05 7.57
N LEU A 11 -2.65 -10.32 6.46
CA LEU A 11 -1.69 -9.28 6.09
C LEU A 11 -2.38 -7.94 5.80
N VAL A 12 -1.81 -6.85 6.31
CA VAL A 12 -2.14 -5.49 5.89
C VAL A 12 -0.96 -4.96 5.08
N VAL A 13 -1.21 -4.56 3.84
CA VAL A 13 -0.17 -4.06 2.92
C VAL A 13 -0.40 -2.57 2.65
N ILE A 14 0.64 -1.77 2.85
CA ILE A 14 0.62 -0.32 2.58
C ILE A 14 1.58 -0.06 1.43
N GLY A 15 1.09 0.54 0.34
CA GLY A 15 1.95 0.88 -0.80
C GLY A 15 1.19 1.29 -2.04
N GLY A 16 1.93 1.39 -3.15
CA GLY A 16 1.39 1.67 -4.48
C GLY A 16 0.91 0.42 -5.22
N ASP A 17 0.63 0.57 -6.52
CA ASP A 17 0.10 -0.49 -7.38
C ASP A 17 0.91 -1.79 -7.33
N GLY A 18 2.25 -1.69 -7.35
CA GLY A 18 3.11 -2.87 -7.29
C GLY A 18 2.93 -3.67 -5.99
N SER A 19 2.82 -2.98 -4.85
CA SER A 19 2.61 -3.60 -3.55
C SER A 19 1.22 -4.24 -3.46
N LEU A 20 0.18 -3.53 -3.89
CA LEU A 20 -1.20 -4.02 -3.84
C LEU A 20 -1.43 -5.19 -4.82
N THR A 21 -0.83 -5.13 -6.00
CA THR A 21 -0.87 -6.24 -6.98
C THR A 21 -0.16 -7.47 -6.43
N GLY A 22 1.05 -7.32 -5.90
CA GLY A 22 1.79 -8.43 -5.30
C GLY A 22 1.04 -9.04 -4.12
N ALA A 23 0.42 -8.20 -3.29
CA ALA A 23 -0.41 -8.63 -2.19
C ALA A 23 -1.64 -9.43 -2.68
N SER A 24 -2.36 -8.92 -3.69
CA SER A 24 -3.51 -9.63 -4.28
C SER A 24 -3.12 -11.00 -4.82
N ILE A 25 -2.00 -11.10 -5.56
CA ILE A 25 -1.52 -12.39 -6.08
C ILE A 25 -1.20 -13.34 -4.93
N PHE A 26 -0.44 -12.87 -3.93
CA PHE A 26 -0.04 -13.67 -2.77
C PHE A 26 -1.25 -14.16 -1.95
N GLY A 27 -2.24 -13.30 -1.70
CA GLY A 27 -3.47 -13.66 -1.00
C GLY A 27 -4.27 -14.74 -1.72
N ASN A 28 -4.37 -14.63 -3.05
CA ASN A 28 -5.06 -15.62 -3.88
C ASN A 28 -4.31 -16.96 -3.98
N GLU A 29 -2.97 -16.94 -4.06
CA GLU A 29 -2.16 -18.16 -4.19
C GLU A 29 -2.17 -19.00 -2.91
N TYR A 30 -2.19 -18.36 -1.75
CA TYR A 30 -2.04 -19.03 -0.45
C TYR A 30 -3.31 -19.01 0.42
N ASP A 31 -4.43 -18.51 -0.11
CA ASP A 31 -5.72 -18.37 0.60
C ASP A 31 -5.58 -17.58 1.92
N ILE A 32 -4.89 -16.44 1.84
CA ILE A 32 -4.61 -15.57 2.99
C ILE A 32 -5.45 -14.29 2.88
N PRO A 33 -6.15 -13.88 3.96
CA PRO A 33 -6.87 -12.62 3.98
C PRO A 33 -5.91 -11.42 3.98
N ILE A 34 -6.15 -10.49 3.07
CA ILE A 34 -5.32 -9.32 2.85
C ILE A 34 -6.16 -8.05 2.76
N VAL A 35 -5.69 -6.99 3.41
CA VAL A 35 -6.22 -5.63 3.24
C VAL A 35 -5.12 -4.72 2.70
N GLY A 36 -5.42 -4.01 1.62
CA GLY A 36 -4.53 -3.01 1.01
C GLY A 36 -4.85 -1.60 1.49
N LEU A 37 -3.82 -0.80 1.76
CA LEU A 37 -3.91 0.63 2.05
C LEU A 37 -3.12 1.43 1.01
N PRO A 38 -3.72 2.47 0.43
CA PRO A 38 -3.10 3.25 -0.64
C PRO A 38 -1.99 4.16 -0.09
N GLY A 39 -0.73 3.78 -0.34
CA GLY A 39 0.45 4.50 0.13
C GLY A 39 1.40 4.87 -1.00
N THR A 40 1.23 6.07 -1.54
CA THR A 40 2.09 6.65 -2.58
C THR A 40 2.04 8.18 -2.52
N ILE A 41 3.11 8.83 -2.95
CA ILE A 41 3.17 10.30 -3.11
C ILE A 41 2.47 10.78 -4.39
N ASP A 42 2.21 9.88 -5.34
CA ASP A 42 1.77 10.21 -6.70
C ASP A 42 0.26 10.46 -6.81
N ASN A 43 -0.53 10.05 -5.81
CA ASN A 43 -1.99 10.12 -5.78
C ASN A 43 -2.69 9.51 -7.02
N ASP A 44 -2.20 8.37 -7.47
CA ASP A 44 -2.60 7.71 -8.72
C ASP A 44 -3.29 6.36 -8.51
N LEU A 45 -3.62 6.01 -7.26
CA LEU A 45 -4.27 4.73 -6.95
C LEU A 45 -5.79 4.82 -7.09
N ASN A 46 -6.35 3.89 -7.86
CA ASN A 46 -7.80 3.74 -7.97
C ASN A 46 -8.42 3.27 -6.64
N GLY A 47 -9.63 3.75 -6.34
CA GLY A 47 -10.39 3.35 -5.14
C GLY A 47 -10.25 4.30 -3.95
N THR A 48 -9.46 5.36 -4.07
CA THR A 48 -9.39 6.47 -3.10
C THR A 48 -9.22 7.80 -3.84
N ASP A 49 -9.71 8.90 -3.27
CA ASP A 49 -9.46 10.24 -3.79
C ASP A 49 -8.07 10.77 -3.42
N VAL A 50 -7.52 10.27 -2.30
CA VAL A 50 -6.23 10.66 -1.74
C VAL A 50 -5.40 9.46 -1.30
N THR A 51 -4.09 9.49 -1.54
CA THR A 51 -3.14 8.47 -1.10
C THR A 51 -2.27 8.96 0.07
N ILE A 52 -1.85 8.03 0.93
CA ILE A 52 -0.97 8.35 2.06
C ILE A 52 0.40 8.80 1.51
N GLY A 53 0.81 10.02 1.86
CA GLY A 53 2.06 10.63 1.45
C GLY A 53 1.91 11.76 0.44
N TYR A 54 0.79 11.83 -0.29
CA TYR A 54 0.52 12.87 -1.29
C TYR A 54 0.58 14.28 -0.70
N ASP A 55 -0.16 14.56 0.38
CA ASP A 55 -0.20 15.89 1.00
C ASP A 55 1.17 16.33 1.52
N THR A 56 1.93 15.42 2.14
CA THR A 56 3.29 15.70 2.60
C THR A 56 4.22 16.07 1.43
N ALA A 57 4.12 15.33 0.32
CA ALA A 57 4.92 15.61 -0.88
C ALA A 57 4.56 16.98 -1.49
N LEU A 58 3.26 17.30 -1.59
CA LEU A 58 2.79 18.58 -2.10
C LEU A 58 3.32 19.76 -1.27
N ASN A 59 3.23 19.67 0.06
CA ASN A 59 3.75 20.71 0.94
C ASN A 59 5.28 20.83 0.86
N THR A 60 6.00 19.72 0.68
CA THR A 60 7.45 19.72 0.49
C THR A 60 7.83 20.44 -0.81
N ILE A 61 7.09 20.20 -1.90
CA ILE A 61 7.29 20.88 -3.18
C ILE A 61 7.03 22.38 -3.03
N MET A 62 5.93 22.76 -2.38
CA MET A 62 5.59 24.17 -2.14
C MET A 62 6.73 24.90 -1.41
N GLN A 63 7.22 24.32 -0.31
CA GLN A 63 8.36 24.86 0.46
C GLN A 63 9.67 24.92 -0.33
N SER A 64 9.83 24.11 -1.37
CA SER A 64 11.04 24.08 -2.19
C SER A 64 10.99 25.07 -3.36
N VAL A 65 9.78 25.52 -3.73
CA VAL A 65 9.54 26.50 -4.78
C VAL A 65 9.48 27.92 -4.23
N ASP A 66 9.00 28.07 -2.98
CA ASP A 66 9.08 29.32 -2.20
C ASP A 66 10.53 29.81 -2.02
#